data_AF-A0A4Z1GX00-F1
#
_entry.id   AF-A0A4Z1GX00-F1
#
_cell.length_a   1.000
_cell.length_b   1.000
_cell.length_c   1.000
_cell.angle_alpha   90.00
_cell.angle_beta   90.00
_cell.angle_gamma   90.00
#
_symmetry.space_group_name_H-M   'P 1'
#
loop_
_entity.id
_entity.type
_entity.pdbx_description
1 polymer ?
#
loop_
_entity_poly.entity_id
_entity_poly.type
_entity_poly.pdbx_seq_one_letter_code
_entity_poly.pdbx_strand_id
1 'polypeptide(L)'
;MRLRIGGLIRRIQRFSASSWSASAPTKHVKIDDEERGVDSCDLPTRLHHQSSFHTIKMILLVLLAILFMVLLLGYTIYKPPQFVINYLQWKYPDVLFQIPLSNAHRVIALTIDDAPSGETSRILDLLKIYNAKATFFIIGSQVSSHPSLIQRIHAEGHELGNHAWADEPSISLPISELERQIKEVEDLLPPNRPISGSKIPPKYFRPGSGFFNAQMLEKARQWGYHVALGSIYPHDPQIHNARINARHVLSMARPGGIIIMHDRRSYSAAEIELVLGGLKKRKYRIESLGGLLGVAGMNQAI
;
A
#
# COMPACT_ATOMS: atom_id res chain seq x y z
N MET A 1 5.71 52.17 11.07
CA MET A 1 6.37 52.19 12.41
C MET A 1 7.39 51.05 12.45
N ARG A 2 8.57 51.22 11.85
CA ARG A 2 9.94 51.20 12.44
C ARG A 2 10.20 50.14 13.55
N LEU A 3 11.07 49.16 13.19
CA LEU A 3 12.27 48.60 13.87
C LEU A 3 12.11 48.07 15.32
N ARG A 4 12.72 46.95 15.77
CA ARG A 4 14.15 46.62 15.73
C ARG A 4 14.44 45.12 15.94
N ILE A 5 15.58 44.72 15.37
CA ILE A 5 16.37 43.51 15.58
C ILE A 5 17.37 43.70 16.74
N GLY A 6 17.79 42.60 17.36
CA GLY A 6 18.99 42.46 18.22
C GLY A 6 18.62 41.83 19.57
N GLY A 7 19.10 40.67 20.03
CA GLY A 7 20.37 39.97 19.79
C GLY A 7 21.29 40.23 20.99
N LEU A 8 21.53 39.25 21.87
CA LEU A 8 22.79 39.10 22.64
C LEU A 8 22.83 37.87 23.58
N ILE A 9 23.80 37.00 23.30
CA ILE A 9 24.88 36.49 24.18
C ILE A 9 24.57 35.66 25.45
N ARG A 10 25.15 34.45 25.39
CA ARG A 10 25.65 33.53 26.43
C ARG A 10 25.99 34.13 27.80
N ARG A 11 25.64 33.40 28.88
CA ARG A 11 26.44 33.39 30.10
C ARG A 11 26.45 31.99 30.73
N ILE A 12 27.61 31.35 30.66
CA ILE A 12 27.99 30.15 31.41
C ILE A 12 28.32 30.59 32.83
N GLN A 13 27.68 30.02 33.84
CA GLN A 13 28.14 30.11 35.23
C GLN A 13 28.79 28.79 35.66
N ARG A 14 30.01 28.95 36.17
CA ARG A 14 30.88 27.96 36.80
C ARG A 14 30.29 27.55 38.15
N PHE A 15 30.23 26.25 38.43
CA PHE A 15 30.15 25.75 39.80
C PHE A 15 31.58 25.65 40.36
N SER A 16 31.87 26.46 41.37
CA SER A 16 33.08 26.40 42.17
C SER A 16 32.97 25.31 43.23
N ALA A 17 34.05 24.55 43.38
CA ALA A 17 34.30 23.68 44.52
C ALA A 17 34.37 24.50 45.83
N SER A 18 33.79 23.95 46.89
CA SER A 18 34.04 24.38 48.28
C SER A 18 34.56 23.21 49.10
N SER A 19 35.79 23.38 49.57
CA SER A 19 36.54 22.59 50.54
C SER A 19 35.89 22.61 51.93
N TRP A 20 35.83 21.47 52.62
CA TRP A 20 35.77 21.40 54.09
C TRP A 20 36.85 20.46 54.61
N SER A 21 37.67 20.99 55.53
CA SER A 21 38.69 20.28 56.30
C SER A 21 38.22 20.12 57.75
N ALA A 22 38.43 18.95 58.34
CA ALA A 22 38.55 18.78 59.79
C ALA A 22 39.46 17.58 60.08
N SER A 23 40.33 17.75 61.07
CA SER A 23 41.52 16.96 61.34
C SER A 23 41.44 16.16 62.66
N ALA A 24 42.00 14.93 62.64
CA ALA A 24 42.73 14.19 63.70
C ALA A 24 41.93 13.50 64.84
N PRO A 25 42.45 12.43 65.51
CA PRO A 25 43.86 11.98 65.56
C PRO A 25 44.16 10.47 65.31
N THR A 26 45.47 10.23 65.21
CA THR A 26 46.28 9.01 65.00
C THR A 26 46.17 7.89 66.04
N LYS A 27 46.34 6.64 65.59
CA LYS A 27 47.01 5.56 66.35
C LYS A 27 47.95 4.75 65.45
N HIS A 28 49.21 4.70 65.85
CA HIS A 28 50.27 3.84 65.32
C HIS A 28 50.07 2.38 65.73
N VAL A 29 50.23 1.45 64.79
CA VAL A 29 50.70 0.08 65.05
C VAL A 29 51.65 -0.29 63.90
N LYS A 30 52.93 -0.52 64.22
CA LYS A 30 53.92 -1.21 63.39
C LYS A 30 53.81 -2.71 63.68
N ILE A 31 54.00 -3.57 62.67
CA ILE A 31 54.77 -4.84 62.72
C ILE A 31 54.95 -5.32 61.26
N ASP A 32 56.18 -5.12 60.80
CA ASP A 32 57.14 -5.98 60.09
C ASP A 32 56.79 -6.78 58.81
N ASP A 33 57.73 -6.61 57.88
CA ASP A 33 57.94 -7.26 56.60
C ASP A 33 58.11 -8.79 56.70
N GLU A 34 57.52 -9.53 55.75
CA GLU A 34 58.12 -10.75 55.20
C GLU A 34 57.71 -10.90 53.73
N GLU A 35 58.64 -10.57 52.83
CA GLU A 35 58.64 -11.09 51.46
C GLU A 35 58.77 -12.61 51.49
N ARG A 36 57.81 -13.32 50.89
CA ARG A 36 58.05 -14.65 50.31
C ARG A 36 57.47 -14.69 48.91
N GLY A 37 58.36 -14.67 47.93
CA GLY A 37 58.06 -15.05 46.57
C GLY A 37 57.57 -16.49 46.53
N VAL A 38 56.45 -16.70 45.84
CA VAL A 38 56.02 -18.00 45.35
C VAL A 38 55.55 -17.80 43.91
N ASP A 39 56.40 -18.29 43.01
CA ASP A 39 56.16 -18.78 41.66
C ASP A 39 54.97 -18.23 40.86
N SER A 40 55.35 -17.52 39.79
CA SER A 40 54.62 -17.32 38.56
C SER A 40 53.93 -18.59 38.08
N CYS A 41 52.63 -18.67 38.30
CA CYS A 41 51.74 -19.63 37.66
C CYS A 41 51.04 -18.90 36.49
N ASP A 42 51.52 -19.17 35.27
CA ASP A 42 50.94 -18.68 34.02
C ASP A 42 49.45 -19.08 33.91
N LEU A 43 48.54 -18.11 34.08
CA LEU A 43 47.11 -18.26 33.83
C LEU A 43 46.79 -17.85 32.37
N PRO A 44 46.02 -18.65 31.60
CA PRO A 44 45.84 -18.45 30.16
C PRO A 44 44.85 -17.32 29.87
N THR A 45 45.32 -16.08 29.83
CA THR A 45 44.50 -14.90 29.47
C THR A 45 44.11 -14.83 27.99
N ARG A 46 44.59 -15.76 27.13
CA ARG A 46 44.33 -15.75 25.68
C ARG A 46 43.06 -16.48 25.22
N LEU A 47 42.42 -17.31 26.05
CA LEU A 47 41.26 -18.12 25.60
C LEU A 47 39.91 -17.38 25.67
N HIS A 48 39.76 -16.39 26.57
CA HIS A 48 38.48 -15.66 26.71
C HIS A 48 38.26 -14.57 25.65
N HIS A 49 39.33 -14.03 25.05
CA HIS A 49 39.16 -12.94 24.09
C HIS A 49 38.63 -13.45 22.73
N GLN A 50 39.09 -14.62 22.27
CA GLN A 50 38.65 -15.20 21.00
C GLN A 50 37.17 -15.61 21.01
N SER A 51 36.65 -16.19 22.11
CA SER A 51 35.24 -16.63 22.16
C SER A 51 34.27 -15.44 22.10
N SER A 52 34.57 -14.34 22.79
CA SER A 52 33.75 -13.11 22.79
C SER A 52 33.57 -12.53 21.38
N PHE A 53 34.64 -12.48 20.57
CA PHE A 53 34.54 -12.02 19.18
C PHE A 53 33.67 -12.93 18.30
N HIS A 54 33.75 -14.25 18.49
CA HIS A 54 32.89 -15.19 17.76
C HIS A 54 31.42 -15.03 18.16
N THR A 55 31.13 -14.86 19.45
CA THR A 55 29.75 -14.63 19.95
C THR A 55 29.20 -13.29 19.46
N ILE A 56 29.97 -12.21 19.51
CA ILE A 56 29.57 -10.89 18.99
C ILE A 56 29.31 -10.96 17.47
N LYS A 57 30.19 -11.63 16.72
CA LYS A 57 30.02 -11.84 15.28
C LYS A 57 28.76 -12.66 14.99
N MET A 58 28.48 -13.72 15.75
CA MET A 58 27.25 -14.50 15.63
C MET A 58 26.00 -13.67 15.91
N ILE A 59 25.98 -12.89 16.99
CA ILE A 59 24.85 -12.01 17.33
C ILE A 59 24.63 -11.00 16.20
N LEU A 60 25.69 -10.37 15.70
CA LEU A 60 25.60 -9.42 14.58
C LEU A 60 25.01 -10.09 13.33
N LEU A 61 25.46 -11.30 12.99
CA LEU A 61 24.91 -12.05 11.84
C LEU A 61 23.43 -12.38 12.01
N VAL A 62 23.00 -12.76 13.22
CA VAL A 62 21.59 -13.01 13.53
C VAL A 62 20.77 -11.72 13.40
N LEU A 63 21.24 -10.60 13.95
CA LEU A 63 20.57 -9.31 13.84
C LEU A 63 20.46 -8.84 12.38
N LEU A 64 21.52 -9.02 11.59
CA LEU A 64 21.52 -8.73 10.16
C LEU A 64 20.53 -9.63 9.39
N ALA A 65 20.46 -10.92 9.75
CA ALA A 65 19.50 -11.85 9.14
C ALA A 65 18.05 -11.48 9.47
N ILE A 66 17.76 -11.10 10.72
CA ILE A 66 16.43 -10.62 11.13
C ILE A 66 16.09 -9.33 10.37
N LEU A 67 17.01 -8.36 10.32
CA LEU A 67 16.81 -7.13 9.57
C LEU A 67 16.53 -7.41 8.08
N PHE A 68 17.32 -8.30 7.46
CA PHE A 68 17.10 -8.71 6.08
C PHE A 68 15.72 -9.35 5.88
N MET A 69 15.29 -10.22 6.80
CA MET A 69 13.97 -10.85 6.75
C MET A 69 12.84 -9.83 6.87
N VAL A 70 12.97 -8.84 7.77
CA VAL A 70 12.00 -7.75 7.93
C VAL A 70 11.94 -6.87 6.69
N LEU A 71 13.10 -6.50 6.11
CA LEU A 71 13.16 -5.73 4.87
C LEU A 71 12.59 -6.50 3.69
N LEU A 72 12.86 -7.81 3.61
CA LEU A 72 12.30 -8.67 2.58
C LEU A 72 10.78 -8.75 2.71
N LEU A 73 10.26 -8.96 3.92
CA LEU A 73 8.83 -8.95 4.19
C LEU A 73 8.20 -7.60 3.81
N GLY A 74 8.79 -6.50 4.26
CA GLY A 74 8.36 -5.15 3.90
C GLY A 74 8.36 -4.92 2.38
N TYR A 75 9.38 -5.41 1.67
CA TYR A 75 9.45 -5.32 0.22
C TYR A 75 8.41 -6.20 -0.47
N THR A 76 8.12 -7.39 0.06
CA THR A 76 7.04 -8.24 -0.49
C THR A 76 5.66 -7.65 -0.29
N ILE A 77 5.43 -6.89 0.79
CA ILE A 77 4.17 -6.13 0.97
C ILE A 77 4.15 -4.92 0.04
N TYR A 78 5.27 -4.20 -0.05
CA TYR A 78 5.40 -3.03 -0.91
C TYR A 78 5.20 -3.39 -2.39
N LYS A 79 5.81 -4.47 -2.86
CA LYS A 79 5.76 -4.97 -4.23
C LYS A 79 5.54 -6.49 -4.23
N PRO A 80 4.28 -6.94 -4.16
CA PRO A 80 3.95 -8.37 -4.15
C PRO A 80 4.52 -9.10 -5.36
N PRO A 81 5.31 -10.17 -5.15
CA PRO A 81 5.81 -10.97 -6.26
C PRO A 81 4.66 -11.75 -6.90
N GLN A 82 4.82 -12.11 -8.18
CA GLN A 82 3.74 -12.72 -8.97
C GLN A 82 3.20 -14.02 -8.37
N PHE A 83 4.05 -14.83 -7.74
CA PHE A 83 3.61 -16.08 -7.12
C PHE A 83 2.66 -15.85 -5.93
N VAL A 84 2.79 -14.73 -5.22
CA VAL A 84 1.84 -14.35 -4.14
C VAL A 84 0.49 -14.01 -4.73
N ILE A 85 0.46 -13.20 -5.80
CA ILE A 85 -0.78 -12.88 -6.51
C ILE A 85 -1.44 -14.13 -7.07
N ASN A 86 -0.66 -15.05 -7.68
CA ASN A 86 -1.17 -16.33 -8.17
C ASN A 86 -1.76 -17.18 -7.04
N TYR A 87 -1.08 -17.24 -5.89
CA TYR A 87 -1.57 -17.95 -4.72
C TYR A 87 -2.88 -17.36 -4.20
N LEU A 88 -2.98 -16.02 -4.11
CA LEU A 88 -4.21 -15.34 -3.71
C LEU A 88 -5.36 -15.61 -4.68
N GLN A 89 -5.10 -15.53 -5.99
CA GLN A 89 -6.09 -15.84 -7.03
C GLN A 89 -6.56 -17.29 -6.96
N TRP A 90 -5.66 -18.25 -6.69
CA TRP A 90 -6.01 -19.66 -6.51
C TRP A 90 -6.81 -19.88 -5.21
N LYS A 91 -6.43 -19.23 -4.11
CA LYS A 91 -7.08 -19.37 -2.81
C LYS A 91 -8.47 -18.74 -2.77
N TYR A 92 -8.65 -17.63 -3.49
CA TYR A 92 -9.90 -16.87 -3.56
C TYR A 92 -10.33 -16.70 -5.03
N PRO A 93 -10.85 -17.76 -5.68
CA PRO A 93 -11.17 -17.74 -7.10
C PRO A 93 -12.25 -16.71 -7.46
N ASP A 94 -13.13 -16.37 -6.50
CA ASP A 94 -14.20 -15.38 -6.67
C ASP A 94 -13.71 -13.91 -6.57
N VAL A 95 -12.44 -13.70 -6.24
CA VAL A 95 -11.82 -12.36 -6.13
C VAL A 95 -10.94 -12.10 -7.35
N LEU A 96 -11.20 -10.99 -8.04
CA LEU A 96 -10.43 -10.56 -9.19
C LEU A 96 -9.15 -9.83 -8.72
N PHE A 97 -8.04 -10.55 -8.67
CA PHE A 97 -6.71 -9.94 -8.49
C PHE A 97 -6.04 -9.66 -9.84
N GLN A 98 -6.26 -10.53 -10.82
CA GLN A 98 -5.71 -10.42 -12.16
C GLN A 98 -6.48 -11.32 -13.12
N ILE A 99 -6.31 -11.09 -14.42
CA ILE A 99 -6.83 -11.96 -15.48
C ILE A 99 -5.64 -12.40 -16.32
N PRO A 100 -5.11 -13.62 -16.15
CA PRO A 100 -3.87 -14.02 -16.81
C PRO A 100 -4.01 -13.96 -18.33
N LEU A 101 -3.16 -13.16 -18.97
CA LEU A 101 -3.06 -13.03 -20.42
C LEU A 101 -1.68 -13.43 -20.90
N SER A 102 -1.59 -13.97 -22.12
CA SER A 102 -0.30 -14.20 -22.75
C SER A 102 0.43 -12.88 -23.02
N ASN A 103 1.76 -12.93 -23.10
CA ASN A 103 2.57 -11.72 -23.35
C ASN A 103 2.27 -11.02 -24.69
N ALA A 104 1.61 -11.71 -25.62
CA ALA A 104 1.13 -11.13 -26.87
C ALA A 104 -0.02 -10.12 -26.64
N HIS A 105 -0.82 -10.32 -25.59
CA HIS A 105 -1.97 -9.48 -25.26
C HIS A 105 -1.60 -8.46 -24.18
N ARG A 106 -0.97 -7.36 -24.57
CA ARG A 106 -0.65 -6.24 -23.68
C ARG A 106 -1.91 -5.45 -23.33
N VAL A 107 -2.79 -6.05 -22.54
CA VAL A 107 -4.01 -5.42 -22.03
C VAL A 107 -3.97 -5.43 -20.50
N ILE A 108 -4.38 -4.32 -19.90
CA ILE A 108 -4.45 -4.12 -18.44
C ILE A 108 -5.78 -3.44 -18.13
N ALA A 109 -6.36 -3.76 -16.98
CA ALA A 109 -7.51 -3.03 -16.45
C ALA A 109 -7.03 -1.88 -15.56
N LEU A 110 -7.61 -0.70 -15.77
CA LEU A 110 -7.46 0.44 -14.86
C LEU A 110 -8.73 0.57 -14.00
N THR A 111 -8.55 0.59 -12.69
CA THR A 111 -9.65 0.80 -11.73
C THR A 111 -9.34 2.01 -10.85
N ILE A 112 -10.38 2.78 -10.52
CA ILE A 112 -10.25 4.05 -9.82
C ILE A 112 -11.23 4.05 -8.65
N ASP A 113 -10.71 4.09 -7.44
CA ASP A 113 -11.47 4.06 -6.19
C ASP A 113 -11.85 5.45 -5.72
N ASP A 114 -12.74 5.50 -4.73
CA ASP A 114 -13.17 6.70 -4.03
C ASP A 114 -13.93 7.73 -4.89
N ALA A 115 -14.33 7.40 -6.12
CA ALA A 115 -15.08 8.30 -6.99
C ALA A 115 -16.55 8.47 -6.55
N PRO A 116 -17.26 9.53 -6.98
CA PRO A 116 -16.77 10.72 -7.68
C PRO A 116 -16.20 11.82 -6.76
N SER A 117 -15.49 12.78 -7.34
CA SER A 117 -14.95 13.98 -6.69
C SER A 117 -14.69 15.12 -7.68
N GLY A 118 -14.14 16.23 -7.18
CA GLY A 118 -13.65 17.33 -8.03
C GLY A 118 -12.56 16.93 -9.03
N GLU A 119 -11.79 15.86 -8.77
CA GLU A 119 -10.75 15.36 -9.69
C GLU A 119 -11.31 14.47 -10.80
N THR A 120 -12.48 13.85 -10.61
CA THR A 120 -13.07 12.88 -11.56
C THR A 120 -13.20 13.46 -12.96
N SER A 121 -13.59 14.73 -13.09
CA SER A 121 -13.73 15.40 -14.39
C SER A 121 -12.41 15.41 -15.16
N ARG A 122 -11.31 15.76 -14.48
CA ARG A 122 -9.97 15.81 -15.07
C ARG A 122 -9.46 14.41 -15.41
N ILE A 123 -9.77 13.43 -14.56
CA ILE A 123 -9.44 12.02 -14.82
C ILE A 123 -10.15 11.53 -16.09
N LEU A 124 -11.43 11.82 -16.28
CA LEU A 124 -12.18 11.46 -17.50
C LEU A 124 -11.56 12.11 -18.75
N ASP A 125 -11.19 13.39 -18.68
CA ASP A 125 -10.51 14.08 -19.78
C ASP A 125 -9.20 13.37 -20.16
N LEU A 126 -8.41 12.96 -19.17
CA LEU A 126 -7.19 12.18 -19.39
C LEU A 126 -7.49 10.82 -20.03
N LEU A 127 -8.46 10.07 -19.52
CA LEU A 127 -8.84 8.77 -20.10
C LEU A 127 -9.23 8.91 -21.57
N LYS A 128 -9.96 9.97 -21.93
CA LYS A 128 -10.28 10.32 -23.32
C LYS A 128 -9.03 10.63 -24.16
N ILE A 129 -8.12 11.48 -23.67
CA ILE A 129 -6.85 11.83 -24.36
C ILE A 129 -6.01 10.58 -24.66
N TYR A 130 -5.98 9.64 -23.71
CA TYR A 130 -5.20 8.41 -23.84
C TYR A 130 -5.95 7.26 -24.52
N ASN A 131 -7.21 7.46 -24.92
CA ASN A 131 -8.10 6.43 -25.46
C ASN A 131 -8.16 5.19 -24.55
N ALA A 132 -8.34 5.43 -23.25
CA ALA A 132 -8.38 4.41 -22.21
C ALA A 132 -9.81 4.27 -21.66
N LYS A 133 -10.17 3.05 -21.25
CA LYS A 133 -11.34 2.78 -20.41
C LYS A 133 -10.90 2.40 -19.01
N ALA A 134 -11.81 2.53 -18.05
CA ALA A 134 -11.56 2.27 -16.64
C ALA A 134 -12.86 1.83 -15.96
N THR A 135 -12.74 1.22 -14.78
CA THR A 135 -13.85 0.95 -13.87
C THR A 135 -13.72 1.85 -12.65
N PHE A 136 -14.74 2.68 -12.38
CA PHE A 136 -14.77 3.59 -11.24
C PHE A 136 -15.57 2.96 -10.10
N PHE A 137 -14.94 2.74 -8.95
CA PHE A 137 -15.60 2.26 -7.74
C PHE A 137 -16.18 3.45 -6.96
N ILE A 138 -17.51 3.48 -6.89
CA ILE A 138 -18.28 4.62 -6.42
C ILE A 138 -18.61 4.51 -4.94
N ILE A 139 -18.28 5.55 -4.18
CA ILE A 139 -18.75 5.74 -2.80
C ILE A 139 -20.10 6.48 -2.84
N GLY A 140 -21.16 5.85 -2.33
CA GLY A 140 -22.53 6.38 -2.41
C GLY A 140 -22.70 7.78 -1.84
N SER A 141 -22.10 8.06 -0.67
CA SER A 141 -22.16 9.37 -0.01
C SER A 141 -21.55 10.52 -0.82
N GLN A 142 -20.72 10.22 -1.84
CA GLN A 142 -20.11 11.23 -2.70
C GLN A 142 -20.97 11.60 -3.92
N VAL A 143 -21.97 10.78 -4.25
CA VAL A 143 -22.80 10.93 -5.47
C VAL A 143 -23.65 12.19 -5.42
N SER A 144 -24.25 12.52 -4.27
CA SER A 144 -25.16 13.67 -4.12
C SER A 144 -24.51 15.01 -4.46
N SER A 145 -23.19 15.13 -4.24
CA SER A 145 -22.42 16.34 -4.57
C SER A 145 -21.95 16.36 -6.02
N HIS A 146 -22.04 15.24 -6.74
CA HIS A 146 -21.47 15.05 -8.08
C HIS A 146 -22.37 14.21 -9.02
N PRO A 147 -23.70 14.40 -9.08
CA PRO A 147 -24.60 13.47 -9.79
C PRO A 147 -24.33 13.43 -11.30
N SER A 148 -23.94 14.57 -11.89
CA SER A 148 -23.60 14.66 -13.32
C SER A 148 -22.35 13.84 -13.68
N LEU A 149 -21.43 13.62 -12.73
CA LEU A 149 -20.22 12.84 -12.98
C LEU A 149 -20.51 11.36 -13.14
N ILE A 150 -21.49 10.80 -12.42
CA ILE A 150 -21.91 9.40 -12.62
C ILE A 150 -22.43 9.18 -14.05
N GLN A 151 -23.29 10.08 -14.51
CA GLN A 151 -23.81 10.02 -15.88
C GLN A 151 -22.69 10.18 -16.90
N ARG A 152 -21.73 11.08 -16.65
CA ARG A 152 -20.59 11.31 -17.54
C ARG A 152 -19.66 10.08 -17.62
N ILE A 153 -19.30 9.49 -16.48
CA ILE A 153 -18.50 8.25 -16.41
C ILE A 153 -19.16 7.18 -17.29
N HIS A 154 -20.46 6.95 -17.09
CA HIS A 154 -21.20 5.92 -17.83
C HIS A 154 -21.35 6.24 -19.33
N ALA A 155 -21.69 7.49 -19.68
CA ALA A 155 -21.88 7.93 -21.06
C ALA A 155 -20.58 7.87 -21.88
N GLU A 156 -19.44 8.16 -21.25
CA GLU A 156 -18.12 8.02 -21.87
C GLU A 156 -17.67 6.56 -21.99
N GLY A 157 -18.49 5.59 -21.55
CA GLY A 157 -18.25 4.16 -21.74
C GLY A 157 -17.30 3.54 -20.73
N HIS A 158 -17.12 4.17 -19.56
CA HIS A 158 -16.47 3.56 -18.41
C HIS A 158 -17.45 2.69 -17.63
N GLU A 159 -16.92 1.78 -16.83
CA GLU A 159 -17.74 0.94 -15.95
C GLU A 159 -17.85 1.55 -14.56
N LEU A 160 -18.95 1.23 -13.87
CA LEU A 160 -19.20 1.61 -12.50
C LEU A 160 -19.13 0.35 -11.62
N GLY A 161 -18.38 0.45 -10.54
CA GLY A 161 -18.31 -0.51 -9.45
C GLY A 161 -18.84 0.10 -8.16
N ASN A 162 -19.18 -0.74 -7.20
CA ASN A 162 -19.70 -0.36 -5.90
C ASN A 162 -18.56 -0.32 -4.87
N HIS A 163 -18.40 0.78 -4.14
CA HIS A 163 -17.43 0.95 -3.06
C HIS A 163 -18.10 1.23 -1.71
N ALA A 164 -19.30 0.67 -1.51
CA ALA A 164 -20.16 0.92 -0.35
C ALA A 164 -20.54 2.40 -0.17
N TRP A 165 -21.18 2.74 0.95
CA TRP A 165 -21.76 4.05 1.13
C TRP A 165 -20.75 5.09 1.62
N ALA A 166 -19.86 4.70 2.51
CA ALA A 166 -18.89 5.56 3.17
C ALA A 166 -17.46 5.07 2.97
N ASP A 167 -16.51 5.99 3.09
CA ASP A 167 -15.07 5.73 3.07
C ASP A 167 -14.63 5.10 4.40
N GLU A 168 -14.93 3.82 4.56
CA GLU A 168 -14.65 3.05 5.78
C GLU A 168 -14.25 1.60 5.46
N PRO A 169 -13.54 0.90 6.37
CA PRO A 169 -13.21 -0.50 6.17
C PRO A 169 -14.47 -1.36 6.13
N SER A 170 -14.85 -1.87 4.96
CA SER A 170 -16.08 -2.66 4.81
C SER A 170 -16.08 -3.94 5.66
N ILE A 171 -14.90 -4.46 6.02
CA ILE A 171 -14.76 -5.64 6.90
C ILE A 171 -15.21 -5.36 8.34
N SER A 172 -15.26 -4.10 8.75
CA SER A 172 -15.72 -3.67 10.08
C SER A 172 -17.24 -3.53 10.16
N LEU A 173 -17.95 -3.62 9.03
CA LEU A 173 -19.40 -3.48 8.99
C LEU A 173 -20.11 -4.81 9.31
N PRO A 174 -21.22 -4.77 10.07
CA PRO A 174 -22.17 -5.88 10.08
C PRO A 174 -22.64 -6.18 8.65
N ILE A 175 -22.81 -7.46 8.32
CA ILE A 175 -23.23 -7.87 6.96
C ILE A 175 -24.54 -7.21 6.52
N SER A 176 -25.50 -7.03 7.44
CA SER A 176 -26.77 -6.35 7.15
C SER A 176 -26.58 -4.88 6.77
N GLU A 177 -25.59 -4.21 7.38
CA GLU A 177 -25.26 -2.83 7.07
C GLU A 177 -24.52 -2.74 5.74
N LEU A 178 -23.56 -3.63 5.49
CA LEU A 178 -22.90 -3.72 4.19
C LEU A 178 -23.90 -4.00 3.06
N GLU A 179 -24.88 -4.88 3.29
CA GLU A 179 -25.96 -5.15 2.35
C GLU A 179 -26.78 -3.90 2.04
N ARG A 180 -27.19 -3.17 3.08
CA ARG A 180 -27.93 -1.90 2.95
C ARG A 180 -27.13 -0.91 2.10
N GLN A 181 -25.87 -0.68 2.45
CA GLN A 181 -24.99 0.24 1.74
C GLN A 181 -24.79 -0.15 0.27
N ILE A 182 -24.55 -1.44 -0.02
CA ILE A 182 -24.39 -1.92 -1.39
C ILE A 182 -25.67 -1.70 -2.22
N LYS A 183 -26.84 -2.03 -1.66
CA LYS A 183 -28.13 -1.83 -2.34
C LYS A 183 -28.42 -0.37 -2.63
N GLU A 184 -28.21 0.51 -1.65
CA GLU A 184 -28.41 1.96 -1.84
C GLU A 184 -27.50 2.52 -2.92
N VAL A 185 -26.24 2.08 -2.97
CA VAL A 185 -25.34 2.47 -4.06
C VAL A 185 -25.79 1.89 -5.39
N GLU A 186 -26.23 0.63 -5.42
CA GLU A 186 -26.74 0.00 -6.65
C GLU A 186 -27.89 0.79 -7.27
N ASP A 187 -28.84 1.25 -6.46
CA ASP A 187 -30.00 2.03 -6.91
C ASP A 187 -29.60 3.41 -7.51
N LEU A 188 -28.40 3.91 -7.19
CA LEU A 188 -27.88 5.17 -7.72
C LEU A 188 -27.13 5.01 -9.05
N LEU A 189 -26.72 3.79 -9.42
CA LEU A 189 -25.82 3.57 -10.55
C LEU A 189 -26.58 3.02 -11.77
N PRO A 190 -26.37 3.58 -12.98
CA PRO A 190 -26.85 2.92 -14.19
C PRO A 190 -26.15 1.57 -14.37
N PRO A 191 -26.85 0.55 -14.90
CA PRO A 191 -26.27 -0.77 -15.10
C PRO A 191 -25.12 -0.70 -16.13
N ASN A 192 -24.06 -1.46 -15.88
CA ASN A 192 -22.96 -1.60 -16.85
C ASN A 192 -23.45 -2.21 -18.17
N ARG A 193 -22.61 -2.14 -19.20
CA ARG A 193 -22.88 -2.83 -20.47
C ARG A 193 -22.55 -4.33 -20.33
N PRO A 194 -23.30 -5.22 -20.98
CA PRO A 194 -22.92 -6.63 -21.05
C PRO A 194 -21.54 -6.81 -21.69
N ILE A 195 -20.77 -7.75 -21.17
CA ILE A 195 -19.47 -8.13 -21.72
C ILE A 195 -19.64 -9.25 -22.75
N SER A 196 -18.71 -9.35 -23.70
CA SER A 196 -18.74 -10.43 -24.70
C SER A 196 -18.81 -11.80 -24.04
N GLY A 197 -19.81 -12.61 -24.41
CA GLY A 197 -20.06 -13.93 -23.81
C GLY A 197 -21.06 -13.95 -22.65
N SER A 198 -21.52 -12.80 -22.14
CA SER A 198 -22.57 -12.71 -21.12
C SER A 198 -23.68 -11.73 -21.55
N LYS A 199 -24.94 -12.14 -21.38
CA LYS A 199 -26.10 -11.23 -21.55
C LYS A 199 -26.34 -10.35 -20.33
N ILE A 200 -25.80 -10.74 -19.17
CA ILE A 200 -26.00 -10.04 -17.90
C ILE A 200 -24.80 -9.10 -17.67
N PRO A 201 -25.03 -7.79 -17.47
CA PRO A 201 -23.98 -6.86 -17.07
C PRO A 201 -23.25 -7.31 -15.80
N PRO A 202 -21.91 -7.24 -15.77
CA PRO A 202 -21.19 -7.55 -14.54
C PRO A 202 -21.41 -6.46 -13.49
N LYS A 203 -21.56 -6.90 -12.23
CA LYS A 203 -21.53 -6.04 -11.05
C LYS A 203 -20.20 -6.26 -10.33
N TYR A 204 -19.52 -5.17 -9.98
CA TYR A 204 -18.24 -5.21 -9.28
C TYR A 204 -18.39 -4.55 -7.92
N PHE A 205 -17.83 -5.18 -6.88
CA PHE A 205 -17.72 -4.60 -5.55
C PHE A 205 -16.25 -4.60 -5.14
N ARG A 206 -15.77 -3.48 -4.61
CA ARG A 206 -14.47 -3.42 -3.95
C ARG A 206 -14.69 -3.08 -2.48
N PRO A 207 -14.22 -3.91 -1.53
CA PRO A 207 -14.29 -3.58 -0.12
C PRO A 207 -13.42 -2.36 0.20
N GLY A 208 -13.93 -1.42 1.00
CA GLY A 208 -13.14 -0.34 1.57
C GLY A 208 -11.93 -0.89 2.34
N SER A 209 -10.78 -0.22 2.21
CA SER A 209 -9.46 -0.69 2.71
C SER A 209 -8.94 -2.01 2.10
N GLY A 210 -9.66 -2.63 1.15
CA GLY A 210 -9.21 -3.83 0.43
C GLY A 210 -9.23 -5.13 1.25
N PHE A 211 -9.72 -5.11 2.49
CA PHE A 211 -9.84 -6.29 3.34
C PHE A 211 -11.21 -6.96 3.18
N PHE A 212 -11.22 -8.29 3.19
CA PHE A 212 -12.42 -9.11 3.09
C PHE A 212 -12.32 -10.37 3.96
N ASN A 213 -13.45 -11.02 4.18
CA ASN A 213 -13.54 -12.32 4.85
C ASN A 213 -14.48 -13.26 4.08
N ALA A 214 -14.53 -14.53 4.45
CA ALA A 214 -15.32 -15.54 3.73
C ALA A 214 -16.82 -15.20 3.68
N GLN A 215 -17.38 -14.69 4.77
CA GLN A 215 -18.79 -14.31 4.86
C GLN A 215 -19.13 -13.16 3.90
N MET A 216 -18.26 -12.15 3.81
CA MET A 216 -18.40 -11.04 2.87
C MET A 216 -18.36 -11.53 1.42
N LEU A 217 -17.42 -12.42 1.07
CA LEU A 217 -17.33 -12.98 -0.28
C LEU A 217 -18.57 -13.78 -0.64
N GLU A 218 -19.04 -14.62 0.28
CA GLU A 218 -20.26 -15.41 0.07
C GLU A 218 -21.47 -14.51 -0.18
N LYS A 219 -21.61 -13.43 0.61
CA LYS A 219 -22.71 -12.48 0.48
C LYS A 219 -22.63 -11.66 -0.80
N ALA A 220 -21.44 -11.16 -1.16
CA ALA A 220 -21.22 -10.47 -2.43
C ALA A 220 -21.64 -11.36 -3.62
N ARG A 221 -21.28 -12.66 -3.59
CA ARG A 221 -21.71 -13.62 -4.60
C ARG A 221 -23.23 -13.82 -4.63
N GLN A 222 -23.89 -13.92 -3.46
CA GLN A 222 -25.35 -14.02 -3.37
C GLN A 222 -26.06 -12.78 -3.94
N TRP A 223 -25.46 -11.60 -3.80
CA TRP A 223 -25.96 -10.35 -4.38
C TRP A 223 -25.59 -10.16 -5.87
N GLY A 224 -24.86 -11.12 -6.47
CA GLY A 224 -24.48 -11.10 -7.88
C GLY A 224 -23.25 -10.22 -8.19
N TYR A 225 -22.44 -9.90 -7.18
CA TYR A 225 -21.23 -9.09 -7.32
C TYR A 225 -19.98 -9.96 -7.45
N HIS A 226 -19.08 -9.55 -8.35
CA HIS A 226 -17.70 -9.97 -8.35
C HIS A 226 -16.88 -9.05 -7.45
N VAL A 227 -16.12 -9.63 -6.53
CA VAL A 227 -15.23 -8.86 -5.67
C VAL A 227 -13.95 -8.54 -6.46
N ALA A 228 -13.64 -7.26 -6.60
CA ALA A 228 -12.49 -6.80 -7.36
C ALA A 228 -11.46 -6.13 -6.44
N LEU A 229 -10.26 -6.69 -6.41
CA LEU A 229 -9.09 -6.04 -5.83
C LEU A 229 -8.16 -5.71 -6.99
N GLY A 230 -6.93 -6.21 -6.97
CA GLY A 230 -6.00 -6.02 -8.04
C GLY A 230 -4.67 -6.65 -7.72
N SER A 231 -3.78 -6.58 -8.70
CA SER A 231 -2.42 -7.13 -8.64
C SER A 231 -1.36 -6.04 -8.71
N ILE A 232 -1.79 -4.80 -8.96
CA ILE A 232 -0.95 -3.62 -9.08
C ILE A 232 -1.59 -2.53 -8.21
N TYR A 233 -1.13 -2.42 -6.97
CA TYR A 233 -1.64 -1.48 -5.97
C TYR A 233 -0.62 -0.34 -5.73
N PRO A 234 -1.04 0.93 -5.77
CA PRO A 234 -0.23 2.08 -5.41
C PRO A 234 -0.20 2.27 -3.89
N HIS A 235 0.81 2.96 -3.37
CA HIS A 235 0.83 3.41 -1.98
C HIS A 235 0.41 4.89 -1.90
N ASP A 236 -0.47 5.32 -2.79
CA ASP A 236 -0.87 6.72 -2.93
C ASP A 236 -1.78 7.27 -1.81
N PRO A 237 -2.44 6.47 -0.95
CA PRO A 237 -2.97 7.00 0.31
C PRO A 237 -1.87 7.40 1.30
N GLN A 238 -0.74 6.67 1.32
CA GLN A 238 0.35 6.84 2.29
C GLN A 238 1.46 7.77 1.78
N ILE A 239 1.70 7.78 0.47
CA ILE A 239 2.77 8.51 -0.20
C ILE A 239 2.14 9.53 -1.15
N HIS A 240 2.10 10.80 -0.76
CA HIS A 240 1.44 11.88 -1.52
C HIS A 240 2.34 12.42 -2.65
N ASN A 241 2.87 11.52 -3.48
CA ASN A 241 3.75 11.88 -4.58
C ASN A 241 3.43 11.08 -5.86
N ALA A 242 2.71 11.73 -6.77
CA ALA A 242 2.30 11.17 -8.05
C ALA A 242 3.45 10.49 -8.83
N ARG A 243 4.66 11.08 -8.84
CA ARG A 243 5.78 10.50 -9.61
C ARG A 243 6.31 9.21 -9.00
N ILE A 244 6.34 9.12 -7.67
CA ILE A 244 6.82 7.92 -6.96
C ILE A 244 5.82 6.78 -7.16
N ASN A 245 4.53 7.03 -6.92
CA ASN A 245 3.51 6.00 -7.08
C ASN A 245 3.34 5.58 -8.54
N ALA A 246 3.32 6.52 -9.50
CA ALA A 246 3.24 6.16 -10.91
C ALA A 246 4.41 5.27 -11.35
N ARG A 247 5.64 5.55 -10.90
CA ARG A 247 6.79 4.66 -11.16
C ARG A 247 6.59 3.29 -10.51
N HIS A 248 6.08 3.25 -9.28
CA HIS A 248 5.82 2.02 -8.56
C HIS A 248 4.78 1.14 -9.27
N VAL A 249 3.62 1.69 -9.62
CA VAL A 249 2.54 1.06 -10.41
C VAL A 249 3.10 0.53 -11.72
N LEU A 250 3.79 1.39 -12.48
CA LEU A 250 4.41 0.98 -13.75
C LEU A 250 5.46 -0.12 -13.55
N SER A 251 6.16 -0.20 -12.42
CA SER A 251 7.13 -1.26 -12.16
C SER A 251 6.52 -2.65 -11.96
N MET A 252 5.20 -2.73 -11.77
CA MET A 252 4.42 -3.96 -11.59
C MET A 252 3.51 -4.27 -12.79
N ALA A 253 3.39 -3.35 -13.74
CA ALA A 253 2.57 -3.50 -14.94
C ALA A 253 2.95 -4.76 -15.73
N ARG A 254 1.96 -5.61 -15.98
CA ARG A 254 2.08 -6.88 -16.70
C ARG A 254 0.77 -7.17 -17.45
N PRO A 255 0.80 -7.91 -18.57
CA PRO A 255 -0.41 -8.37 -19.26
C PRO A 255 -1.41 -9.00 -18.28
N GLY A 256 -2.66 -8.60 -18.33
CA GLY A 256 -3.69 -9.12 -17.45
C GLY A 256 -3.76 -8.51 -16.06
N GLY A 257 -2.87 -7.56 -15.75
CA GLY A 257 -2.86 -6.86 -14.47
C GLY A 257 -4.11 -6.01 -14.28
N ILE A 258 -4.53 -5.88 -13.03
CA ILE A 258 -5.59 -4.96 -12.59
C ILE A 258 -4.92 -3.90 -11.72
N ILE A 259 -4.91 -2.67 -12.21
CA ILE A 259 -4.35 -1.50 -11.53
C ILE A 259 -5.42 -0.86 -10.66
N ILE A 260 -5.09 -0.62 -9.41
CA ILE A 260 -5.86 0.22 -8.49
C ILE A 260 -5.25 1.62 -8.53
N MET A 261 -6.07 2.66 -8.56
CA MET A 261 -5.70 4.06 -8.35
C MET A 261 -6.83 4.69 -7.55
N HIS A 262 -6.64 5.89 -7.02
CA HIS A 262 -7.70 6.54 -6.26
C HIS A 262 -8.01 7.94 -6.80
N ASP A 263 -9.28 8.31 -6.69
CA ASP A 263 -9.81 9.65 -6.87
C ASP A 263 -9.61 10.46 -5.55
N ARG A 264 -10.23 11.65 -5.46
CA ARG A 264 -10.33 12.51 -4.26
C ARG A 264 -9.03 13.13 -3.73
N ARG A 265 -7.86 12.85 -4.33
CA ARG A 265 -6.59 13.45 -3.92
C ARG A 265 -6.13 14.48 -4.93
N SER A 266 -5.54 15.58 -4.46
CA SER A 266 -5.03 16.66 -5.33
C SER A 266 -3.95 16.21 -6.32
N TYR A 267 -3.36 15.04 -6.11
CA TYR A 267 -2.37 14.41 -6.99
C TYR A 267 -2.93 13.26 -7.84
N SER A 268 -4.20 12.85 -7.66
CA SER A 268 -4.82 11.71 -8.36
C SER A 268 -4.72 11.84 -9.88
N ALA A 269 -5.20 12.95 -10.45
CA ALA A 269 -5.16 13.14 -11.91
C ALA A 269 -3.72 13.18 -12.46
N ALA A 270 -2.80 13.82 -11.75
CA ALA A 270 -1.39 13.88 -12.16
C ALA A 270 -0.72 12.50 -12.11
N GLU A 271 -1.05 11.68 -11.11
CA GLU A 271 -0.55 10.32 -11.01
C GLU A 271 -1.10 9.43 -12.13
N ILE A 272 -2.41 9.48 -12.35
CA ILE A 272 -3.08 8.73 -13.42
C ILE A 272 -2.51 9.11 -14.79
N GLU A 273 -2.29 10.41 -15.07
CA GLU A 273 -1.65 10.86 -16.31
C GLU A 273 -0.29 10.21 -16.55
N LEU A 274 0.56 10.16 -15.51
CA LEU A 274 1.88 9.53 -15.61
C LEU A 274 1.78 8.02 -15.86
N VAL A 275 0.83 7.34 -15.23
CA VAL A 275 0.56 5.91 -15.45
C VAL A 275 0.05 5.67 -16.88
N LEU A 276 -0.94 6.42 -17.35
CA LEU A 276 -1.48 6.33 -18.71
C LEU A 276 -0.39 6.55 -19.75
N GLY A 277 0.45 7.58 -19.57
CA GLY A 277 1.60 7.84 -20.43
C GLY A 277 2.64 6.72 -20.43
N GLY A 278 2.94 6.15 -19.27
CA GLY A 278 3.86 5.03 -19.14
C GLY A 278 3.36 3.75 -19.80
N LEU A 279 2.07 3.44 -19.63
CA LEU A 279 1.41 2.28 -20.24
C LEU A 279 1.33 2.42 -21.77
N LYS A 280 0.95 3.60 -22.28
CA LYS A 280 0.92 3.90 -23.72
C LYS A 280 2.30 3.74 -24.37
N LYS A 281 3.37 4.25 -23.74
CA LYS A 281 4.76 4.06 -24.21
C LYS A 281 5.16 2.58 -24.28
N ARG A 282 4.61 1.76 -23.38
CA ARG A 282 4.84 0.31 -23.32
C ARG A 282 3.87 -0.50 -24.18
N LYS A 283 3.04 0.18 -24.99
CA LYS A 283 2.05 -0.40 -25.91
C LYS A 283 0.99 -1.25 -25.19
N TYR A 284 0.59 -0.85 -23.99
CA TYR A 284 -0.57 -1.44 -23.33
C TYR A 284 -1.86 -0.79 -23.85
N ARG A 285 -2.86 -1.64 -24.12
CA ARG A 285 -4.26 -1.22 -24.17
C ARG A 285 -4.81 -1.20 -22.76
N ILE A 286 -5.53 -0.12 -22.43
CA ILE A 286 -6.03 0.16 -21.09
C ILE A 286 -7.55 0.07 -21.14
N GLU A 287 -8.10 -0.91 -20.42
CA GLU A 287 -9.51 -1.26 -20.47
C GLU A 287 -10.16 -1.12 -19.08
N SER A 288 -11.50 -1.16 -19.05
CA SER A 288 -12.25 -1.47 -17.82
C SER A 288 -12.06 -2.94 -17.42
N LEU A 289 -12.58 -3.34 -16.26
CA LEU A 289 -12.59 -4.74 -15.82
C LEU A 289 -13.33 -5.64 -16.81
N GLY A 290 -14.54 -5.25 -17.22
CA GLY A 290 -15.32 -6.00 -18.21
C GLY A 290 -14.66 -6.02 -19.58
N GLY A 291 -13.98 -4.93 -19.98
CA GLY A 291 -13.17 -4.89 -21.20
C GLY A 291 -12.00 -5.89 -21.15
N LEU A 292 -11.27 -5.95 -20.03
CA LEU A 292 -10.20 -6.94 -19.84
C LEU A 292 -10.73 -8.39 -19.86
N LEU A 293 -11.86 -8.66 -19.19
CA LEU A 293 -12.54 -9.97 -19.23
C LEU A 293 -12.96 -10.34 -20.65
N GLY A 294 -13.52 -9.40 -21.41
CA GLY A 294 -13.90 -9.61 -22.81
C GLY A 294 -12.71 -9.97 -23.69
N VAL A 295 -11.53 -9.40 -23.43
CA VAL A 295 -10.28 -9.77 -24.12
C VAL A 295 -9.80 -11.18 -23.76
N ALA A 296 -9.93 -11.58 -22.50
CA ALA A 296 -9.64 -12.94 -22.09
C ALA A 296 -10.61 -13.93 -22.76
N GLY A 297 -11.90 -13.59 -22.85
CA GLY A 297 -12.94 -14.38 -23.53
C GLY A 297 -12.84 -14.38 -25.07
N MET A 298 -12.20 -13.40 -25.70
CA MET A 298 -11.83 -13.47 -27.13
C MET A 298 -10.70 -14.48 -27.40
N ASN A 299 -10.00 -14.96 -26.36
CA ASN A 299 -8.92 -15.95 -26.45
C ASN A 299 -9.17 -17.22 -25.61
N GLN A 300 -10.33 -17.33 -24.97
CA GLN A 300 -10.77 -18.48 -24.18
C GLN A 300 -12.24 -18.73 -24.52
N ALA A 301 -12.54 -19.33 -25.68
CA ALA A 301 -12.69 -20.79 -25.76
C ALA A 301 -11.60 -21.58 -25.03
N ILE A 302 -11.76 -21.72 -23.71
CA ILE A 302 -11.19 -22.83 -22.93
C ILE A 302 -12.31 -23.34 -22.04
#